data_AF-A0A930V1U7-F1
#
_entry.id   AF-A0A930V1U7-F1
#
_cell.length_a   1.000
_cell.length_b   1.000
_cell.length_c   1.000
_cell.angle_alpha   90.00
_cell.angle_beta   90.00
_cell.angle_gamma   90.00
#
_symmetry.space_group_name_H-M   'P 1'
#
loop_
_entity.id
_entity.type
_entity.pdbx_description
1 polymer ?
#
loop_
_entity_poly.entity_id
_entity_poly.type
_entity_poly.pdbx_seq_one_letter_code
_entity_poly.pdbx_strand_id
1 'polypeptide(L)'
;MSYRQLWSEAPLLIKVLVPVVLAAWVVLALSLVLAPSPWLMVWFPATLALYGLTMALDLQGSARAMSAALKRARPMGVDYSGSFISSVWYARVVGAGVAAVAVVMAVMMFVDPPG
;
A
#
# COMPACT_ATOMS: atom_id res chain seq x y z
N MET A 1 -10.60 -14.72 14.71
CA MET A 1 -11.53 -14.23 13.67
C MET A 1 -10.91 -14.54 12.32
N SER A 2 -11.56 -15.34 11.47
CA SER A 2 -10.99 -15.73 10.17
C SER A 2 -11.14 -14.60 9.14
N TYR A 3 -10.31 -14.57 8.08
CA TYR A 3 -10.43 -13.58 6.99
C TYR A 3 -11.84 -13.56 6.37
N ARG A 4 -12.47 -14.74 6.22
CA ARG A 4 -13.86 -14.84 5.76
C ARG A 4 -14.84 -14.12 6.68
N GLN A 5 -14.67 -14.25 8.00
CA GLN A 5 -15.51 -13.54 8.98
C GLN A 5 -15.32 -12.02 8.92
N LEU A 6 -14.06 -11.59 8.82
CA LEU A 6 -13.71 -10.17 8.74
C LEU A 6 -14.27 -9.52 7.47
N TRP A 7 -14.22 -10.24 6.34
CA TRP A 7 -14.84 -9.80 5.10
C TRP A 7 -16.37 -9.84 5.15
N SER A 8 -16.99 -10.86 5.76
CA SER A 8 -18.45 -10.92 5.85
C SER A 8 -19.04 -9.80 6.71
N GLU A 9 -18.32 -9.36 7.75
CA GLU A 9 -18.76 -8.30 8.66
C GLU A 9 -18.42 -6.88 8.17
N ALA A 10 -17.63 -6.75 7.10
CA ALA A 10 -17.29 -5.43 6.55
C ALA A 10 -18.53 -4.70 5.99
N PRO A 11 -18.61 -3.36 6.14
CA PRO A 11 -19.61 -2.52 5.48
C PRO A 11 -19.62 -2.77 3.97
N LEU A 12 -20.81 -2.72 3.34
CA LEU A 12 -20.96 -2.91 1.90
C LEU A 12 -20.05 -1.96 1.10
N LEU A 13 -19.89 -0.73 1.57
CA LEU A 13 -19.00 0.26 0.98
C LEU A 13 -17.55 -0.25 0.88
N ILE A 14 -17.02 -0.87 1.94
CA ILE A 14 -15.65 -1.41 1.94
C ILE A 14 -15.55 -2.60 0.97
N LYS A 15 -16.57 -3.46 0.96
CA LYS A 15 -16.65 -4.63 0.06
C LYS A 15 -16.61 -4.25 -1.41
N VAL A 16 -17.13 -3.08 -1.76
CA VAL A 16 -17.14 -2.55 -3.13
C VAL A 16 -15.90 -1.69 -3.42
N LEU A 17 -15.52 -0.80 -2.51
CA LEU A 17 -14.38 0.11 -2.73
C LEU A 17 -13.05 -0.64 -2.87
N VAL A 18 -12.79 -1.63 -2.03
CA VAL A 18 -11.51 -2.38 -2.07
C VAL A 18 -11.27 -3.04 -3.44
N PRO A 19 -12.19 -3.85 -4.00
CA PRO A 19 -11.97 -4.45 -5.32
C PRO A 19 -11.97 -3.41 -6.44
N VAL A 20 -12.75 -2.33 -6.35
CA VAL A 20 -12.72 -1.26 -7.36
C VAL A 20 -11.37 -0.55 -7.39
N VAL A 21 -10.83 -0.19 -6.22
CA VAL A 21 -9.50 0.43 -6.11
C VAL A 21 -8.42 -0.53 -6.60
N LEU A 22 -8.48 -1.81 -6.23
CA LEU A 22 -7.53 -2.82 -6.72
C LEU A 22 -7.60 -2.98 -8.24
N ALA A 23 -8.80 -3.05 -8.83
CA ALA A 23 -8.98 -3.13 -10.26
C ALA A 23 -8.42 -1.88 -10.97
N ALA A 24 -8.66 -0.69 -10.42
CA ALA A 24 -8.08 0.55 -10.93
C ALA A 24 -6.55 0.53 -10.89
N TRP A 25 -5.94 0.00 -9.82
CA TRP A 25 -4.49 -0.19 -9.72
C TRP A 25 -3.94 -1.17 -10.75
N VAL A 26 -4.63 -2.29 -10.98
CA VAL A 26 -4.24 -3.28 -11.99
C VAL A 26 -4.33 -2.68 -13.39
N VAL A 27 -5.42 -1.97 -13.71
CA VAL A 27 -5.58 -1.27 -14.99
C VAL A 27 -4.48 -0.23 -15.16
N LEU A 28 -4.21 0.60 -14.15
CA LEU A 28 -3.15 1.61 -14.19
C LEU A 28 -1.77 0.97 -14.44
N ALA A 29 -1.43 -0.10 -13.72
CA ALA A 29 -0.17 -0.81 -13.88
C ALA A 29 -0.04 -1.44 -15.28
N LEU A 30 -1.12 -2.04 -15.80
CA LEU A 30 -1.15 -2.59 -17.15
C LEU A 30 -1.04 -1.48 -18.21
N SER A 31 -1.71 -0.35 -18.02
CA SER A 31 -1.62 0.80 -18.93
C SER A 31 -0.21 1.37 -18.98
N LEU A 32 0.52 1.42 -17.86
CA LEU A 32 1.93 1.82 -17.83
C LEU A 32 2.83 0.90 -18.66
N VAL A 33 2.53 -0.40 -18.72
CA VAL A 33 3.29 -1.38 -19.49
C VAL A 33 2.92 -1.34 -20.98
N LEU A 34 1.63 -1.17 -21.30
CA LEU A 34 1.11 -1.30 -22.66
C LEU A 34 1.15 0.00 -23.47
N ALA A 35 1.04 1.15 -22.81
CA ALA A 35 1.02 2.46 -23.44
C ALA A 35 1.61 3.50 -22.47
N PRO A 36 2.95 3.58 -22.36
CA PRO A 36 3.60 4.54 -21.47
C PRO A 36 3.13 5.96 -21.81
N SER A 37 2.50 6.60 -20.83
CA SER A 37 2.00 7.96 -20.95
C SER A 37 2.58 8.79 -19.81
N PRO A 38 3.19 9.94 -20.08
CA PRO A 38 3.79 10.80 -19.06
C PRO A 38 2.80 11.12 -17.92
N TRP A 39 1.52 11.25 -18.25
CA TRP A 39 0.48 11.50 -17.25
C TRP A 39 0.21 10.28 -16.36
N LEU A 40 0.08 9.08 -16.92
CA LEU A 40 -0.10 7.84 -16.14
C LEU A 40 1.12 7.53 -15.27
N MET A 41 2.30 7.89 -15.75
CA MET A 41 3.57 7.74 -15.05
C MET A 41 3.68 8.61 -13.82
N VAL A 42 3.05 9.79 -13.77
CA VAL A 42 3.05 10.64 -12.57
C VAL A 42 2.07 10.13 -11.51
N TRP A 43 0.92 9.61 -11.92
CA TRP A 43 -0.14 9.18 -10.99
C TRP A 43 0.28 8.00 -10.11
N PHE A 44 0.99 7.01 -10.66
CA PHE A 44 1.41 5.81 -9.94
C PHE A 44 2.38 6.08 -8.77
N PRO A 45 3.51 6.78 -8.94
CA PRO A 45 4.38 7.14 -7.83
C PRO A 45 3.70 8.13 -6.87
N ALA A 46 2.80 9.01 -7.34
CA ALA A 46 2.07 9.91 -6.45
C ALA A 46 1.18 9.14 -5.45
N THR A 47 0.46 8.12 -5.89
CA THR A 47 -0.40 7.32 -5.00
C THR A 47 0.41 6.43 -4.07
N LEU A 48 1.53 5.87 -4.53
CA LEU A 48 2.50 5.15 -3.68
C LEU A 48 3.12 6.07 -2.61
N ALA A 49 3.47 7.31 -2.97
CA ALA A 49 4.00 8.29 -2.05
C ALA A 49 2.99 8.64 -0.96
N LEU A 50 1.74 8.89 -1.34
CA LEU A 50 0.65 9.15 -0.40
C LEU A 50 0.40 7.96 0.53
N TYR A 51 0.35 6.75 0.00
CA TYR A 51 0.22 5.53 0.80
C TYR A 51 1.39 5.41 1.80
N GLY A 52 2.63 5.54 1.33
CA GLY A 52 3.82 5.50 2.18
C GLY A 52 3.81 6.56 3.28
N LEU A 53 3.43 7.79 2.96
CA LEU A 53 3.31 8.89 3.92
C LEU A 53 2.22 8.63 4.97
N THR A 54 1.04 8.14 4.55
CA THR A 54 -0.03 7.81 5.48
C THR A 54 0.39 6.75 6.49
N MET A 55 1.20 5.77 6.08
CA MET A 55 1.81 4.76 6.96
C MET A 55 2.91 5.37 7.84
N ALA A 56 3.84 6.14 7.27
CA ALA A 56 4.97 6.72 7.99
C ALA A 56 4.55 7.66 9.12
N LEU A 57 3.52 8.46 8.86
CA LEU A 57 2.94 9.43 9.79
C LEU A 57 1.87 8.81 10.70
N ASP A 58 1.53 7.52 10.52
CA ASP A 58 0.46 6.83 11.24
C ASP A 58 -0.88 7.60 11.17
N LEU A 59 -1.20 8.17 10.00
CA LEU A 59 -2.44 8.91 9.78
C LEU A 59 -3.63 7.98 10.01
N GLN A 60 -4.55 8.42 10.87
CA GLN A 60 -5.71 7.63 11.31
C GLN A 60 -5.34 6.24 11.89
N GLY A 61 -4.13 6.05 12.42
CA GLY A 61 -3.69 4.79 13.00
C GLY A 61 -3.38 3.71 11.96
N SER A 62 -3.06 4.08 10.71
CA SER A 62 -2.73 3.17 9.61
C SER A 62 -1.61 2.17 9.97
N ALA A 63 -0.52 2.63 10.59
CA ALA A 63 0.61 1.78 10.98
C ALA A 63 0.25 0.88 12.16
N ARG A 64 -0.57 1.38 13.10
CA ARG A 64 -1.15 0.57 14.18
C ARG A 64 -2.08 -0.52 13.65
N ALA A 65 -2.91 -0.20 12.66
CA ALA A 65 -3.79 -1.17 12.01
C ALA A 65 -3.00 -2.25 11.28
N MET A 66 -1.92 -1.90 10.58
CA MET A 66 -1.05 -2.87 9.91
C MET A 66 -0.28 -3.75 10.88
N SER A 67 0.27 -3.16 11.95
CA SER A 67 0.88 -3.93 13.06
C SER A 67 -0.12 -4.93 13.65
N ALA A 68 -1.34 -4.49 13.96
CA ALA A 68 -2.39 -5.37 14.50
C ALA A 68 -2.80 -6.47 13.49
N ALA A 69 -2.87 -6.14 12.20
CA ALA A 69 -3.17 -7.10 11.14
C ALA A 69 -2.09 -8.18 11.02
N LEU A 70 -0.80 -7.80 11.04
CA LEU A 70 0.32 -8.74 11.00
C LEU A 70 0.33 -9.70 12.20
N LYS A 71 0.04 -9.19 13.40
CA LYS A 71 -0.06 -10.01 14.62
C LYS A 71 -1.23 -11.00 14.54
N ARG A 72 -2.37 -10.57 13.98
CA ARG A 72 -3.58 -11.41 13.86
C ARG A 72 -3.49 -12.43 12.73
N ALA A 73 -2.85 -12.07 11.62
CA ALA A 73 -2.80 -12.91 10.43
C ALA A 73 -1.91 -14.16 10.59
N ARG A 74 -0.95 -14.13 11.53
CA ARG A 74 0.05 -15.20 11.76
C ARG A 74 0.51 -15.82 10.43
N PRO A 75 1.11 -15.04 9.52
CA PRO A 75 1.51 -15.54 8.21
C PRO A 75 2.41 -16.77 8.39
N MET A 76 2.07 -17.89 7.74
CA MET A 76 2.76 -19.19 7.89
C MET A 76 2.62 -19.88 9.27
N GLY A 77 1.63 -19.51 10.07
CA GLY A 77 1.38 -20.12 11.38
C GLY A 77 2.33 -19.65 12.49
N VAL A 78 3.26 -18.74 12.17
CA VAL A 78 4.23 -18.20 13.12
C VAL A 78 3.63 -17.01 13.87
N ASP A 79 3.79 -17.00 15.20
CA ASP A 79 3.36 -15.88 16.03
C ASP A 79 4.42 -14.76 16.01
N TYR A 80 4.11 -13.71 15.25
CA TYR A 80 4.98 -12.53 15.16
C TYR A 80 4.69 -11.48 16.23
N SER A 81 3.82 -11.72 17.22
CA SER A 81 3.41 -10.71 18.20
C SER A 81 4.55 -10.06 18.99
N GLY A 82 5.65 -10.79 19.21
CA GLY A 82 6.90 -10.29 19.81
C GLY A 82 7.99 -9.91 18.80
N SER A 83 7.76 -10.07 17.49
CA SER A 83 8.76 -9.79 16.47
C SER A 83 8.84 -8.31 16.12
N PHE A 84 10.03 -7.87 15.72
CA PHE A 84 10.25 -6.51 15.20
C PHE A 84 9.35 -6.18 14.01
N ILE A 85 9.09 -7.16 13.13
CA ILE A 85 8.27 -7.03 11.91
C ILE A 85 6.82 -6.68 12.24
N SER A 86 6.30 -7.08 13.40
CA SER A 86 4.94 -6.73 13.82
C SER A 86 4.85 -5.43 14.60
N SER A 87 5.96 -4.70 14.79
CA SER A 87 5.96 -3.43 15.51
C SER A 87 5.36 -2.30 14.67
N VAL A 88 4.75 -1.33 15.35
CA VAL A 88 4.25 -0.10 14.70
C VAL A 88 5.41 0.67 14.06
N TRP A 89 6.58 0.67 14.72
CA TRP A 89 7.78 1.30 14.20
C TRP A 89 8.19 0.72 12.85
N TYR A 90 8.23 -0.61 12.71
CA TYR A 90 8.54 -1.27 11.45
C TYR A 90 7.56 -0.85 10.34
N ALA A 91 6.25 -0.84 10.61
CA ALA A 91 5.25 -0.39 9.64
C ALA A 91 5.47 1.06 9.19
N ARG A 92 5.87 1.97 10.11
CA ARG A 92 6.20 3.36 9.78
C ARG A 92 7.46 3.47 8.92
N VAL A 93 8.51 2.72 9.25
CA VAL A 93 9.77 2.69 8.48
C VAL A 93 9.53 2.15 7.07
N VAL A 94 8.76 1.07 6.94
CA VAL A 94 8.36 0.53 5.62
C VAL A 94 7.56 1.56 4.84
N GLY A 95 6.57 2.22 5.47
CA GLY A 95 5.82 3.31 4.83
C GLY A 95 6.73 4.44 4.34
N ALA A 96 7.71 4.86 5.15
CA ALA A 96 8.67 5.88 4.78
C ALA A 96 9.56 5.44 3.60
N GLY A 97 10.02 4.18 3.60
CA GLY A 97 10.75 3.59 2.49
C GLY A 97 9.94 3.56 1.19
N VAL A 98 8.67 3.17 1.28
CA VAL A 98 7.73 3.19 0.13
C VAL A 98 7.58 4.61 -0.40
N ALA A 99 7.39 5.61 0.47
CA ALA A 99 7.32 7.00 0.04
C ALA A 99 8.61 7.49 -0.62
N ALA A 100 9.77 7.13 -0.08
CA ALA A 100 11.06 7.51 -0.66
C ALA A 100 11.27 6.89 -2.05
N VAL A 101 10.98 5.59 -2.22
CA VAL A 101 11.05 4.91 -3.52
C VAL A 101 10.11 5.59 -4.52
N ALA A 102 8.90 5.94 -4.09
CA ALA A 102 7.92 6.60 -4.94
C ALA A 102 8.40 7.99 -5.40
N VAL A 103 9.03 8.77 -4.52
CA VAL A 103 9.64 10.05 -4.88
C VAL A 103 10.77 9.86 -5.89
N VAL A 104 11.66 8.90 -5.67
CA VAL A 104 12.76 8.59 -6.61
C VAL A 104 12.20 8.18 -7.97
N MET A 105 11.17 7.32 -8.00
CA MET A 105 10.49 6.94 -9.24
C MET A 105 9.90 8.16 -9.96
N ALA A 106 9.20 9.04 -9.23
CA ALA A 106 8.66 10.26 -9.83
C ALA A 106 9.77 11.13 -10.43
N VAL A 107 10.86 11.36 -9.70
CA VAL A 107 12.02 12.14 -10.19
C VAL A 107 12.61 11.52 -11.45
N MET A 108 12.86 10.20 -11.45
CA MET A 108 13.40 9.50 -12.62
C MET A 108 12.49 9.64 -13.83
N MET A 109 11.17 9.57 -13.64
CA MET A 109 10.19 9.75 -14.72
C MET A 109 10.13 11.18 -15.27
N PHE A 110 10.51 12.19 -14.48
CA PHE A 110 10.65 13.57 -14.96
C PHE A 110 12.00 13.84 -15.64
N VAL A 111 13.07 13.21 -15.15
CA VAL A 111 14.44 13.42 -15.66
C VAL A 111 14.67 12.66 -16.96
N ASP A 112 14.18 11.42 -17.05
CA ASP A 112 14.31 10.56 -18.22
C ASP A 112 12.96 9.85 -18.50
N PRO A 113 12.00 10.57 -19.12
CA PRO A 113 10.69 10.00 -19.40
C PRO A 113 10.85 8.86 -20.43
N PRO A 114 10.32 7.65 -20.18
CA PRO A 114 10.37 6.59 -21.16
C PRO A 114 9.56 7.01 -22.39
N GLY A 115 10.23 6.99 -23.54
CA GLY A 115 9.65 7.22 -24.86
C GLY A 115 8.87 6.03 -25.39
#